data_AF-A0A968CIU6-F1
#
_entry.id   AF-A0A968CIU6-F1
#
_cell.length_a   1.000
_cell.length_b   1.000
_cell.length_c   1.000
_cell.angle_alpha   90.00
_cell.angle_beta   90.00
_cell.angle_gamma   90.00
#
_symmetry.space_group_name_H-M   'P 1'
#
loop_
_entity.id
_entity.type
_entity.pdbx_description
1 polymer ?
#
loop_
_entity_poly.entity_id
_entity_poly.type
_entity_poly.pdbx_seq_one_letter_code
_entity_poly.pdbx_strand_id
1 'polypeptide(L)'
;MDRPFVAENAKELERLRALVERLTDDELIFPIGNGWTIAVALAHLAFWDQRALFLLRKWKQEGVESSHIDVDIINDALLSSWLAIPPR
;
A
#
# COMPACT_ATOMS: atom_id res chain seq x y z
N MET A 1 4.55 22.31 -17.83
CA MET A 1 4.02 20.97 -18.18
C MET A 1 2.90 20.66 -17.22
N ASP A 2 1.74 20.30 -17.76
CA ASP A 2 0.59 19.90 -16.96
C ASP A 2 0.85 18.56 -16.27
N ARG A 3 0.30 18.35 -15.08
CA ARG A 3 0.55 17.17 -14.24
C ARG A 3 -0.77 16.52 -13.81
N PRO A 4 -1.52 15.91 -14.76
CA PRO A 4 -2.86 15.37 -14.48
C PRO A 4 -2.87 14.32 -13.36
N PHE A 5 -1.79 13.54 -13.25
CA PHE A 5 -1.58 12.53 -12.20
C PHE A 5 -1.69 13.09 -10.77
N VAL A 6 -1.43 14.39 -10.54
CA VAL A 6 -1.56 14.98 -9.20
C VAL A 6 -3.04 15.04 -8.79
N ALA A 7 -3.90 15.50 -9.69
CA ALA A 7 -5.33 15.61 -9.42
C ALA A 7 -6.00 14.22 -9.36
N GLU A 8 -5.58 13.30 -10.22
CA GLU A 8 -6.05 11.91 -10.22
C GLU A 8 -5.67 11.19 -8.93
N ASN A 9 -4.42 11.29 -8.49
CA ASN A 9 -3.96 10.70 -7.24
C ASN A 9 -4.71 11.27 -6.03
N ALA A 10 -4.94 12.59 -6.01
CA ALA A 10 -5.72 13.22 -4.94
C ALA A 10 -7.17 12.68 -4.90
N LYS A 11 -7.81 12.54 -6.07
CA LYS A 11 -9.17 11.98 -6.16
C LYS A 11 -9.24 10.54 -5.66
N GLU A 12 -8.33 9.67 -6.08
CA GLU A 12 -8.34 8.27 -5.65
C GLU A 12 -7.95 8.11 -4.17
N LEU A 13 -7.09 8.99 -3.64
CA LEU A 13 -6.79 9.04 -2.21
C LEU A 13 -8.05 9.36 -1.39
N GLU A 14 -8.84 10.37 -1.79
CA GLU A 14 -10.09 10.70 -1.08
C GLU A 14 -11.11 9.57 -1.16
N ARG A 15 -11.20 8.90 -2.30
CA ARG A 15 -12.05 7.72 -2.44
C ARG A 15 -11.62 6.59 -1.50
N LEU A 16 -10.31 6.35 -1.37
CA LEU A 16 -9.76 5.34 -0.45
C LEU A 16 -10.05 5.73 1.01
N ARG A 17 -9.87 7.00 1.38
CA ARG A 17 -10.20 7.51 2.72
C ARG A 17 -11.66 7.28 3.06
N ALA A 18 -12.58 7.68 2.17
CA ALA A 18 -14.02 7.49 2.36
C ALA A 18 -14.46 6.01 2.39
N LEU A 19 -13.69 5.11 1.78
CA LEU A 19 -13.88 3.67 1.94
C LEU A 19 -13.41 3.21 3.31
N VAL A 20 -12.17 3.53 3.69
CA VAL A 20 -11.60 3.09 4.96
C VAL A 20 -12.38 3.67 6.15
N GLU A 21 -12.87 4.90 6.08
CA GLU A 21 -13.70 5.50 7.14
C GLU A 21 -15.02 4.77 7.40
N ARG A 22 -15.59 4.06 6.41
CA ARG A 22 -16.86 3.32 6.61
C ARG A 22 -16.67 1.89 7.10
N LEU A 23 -15.48 1.31 6.90
CA LEU A 23 -15.22 -0.09 7.21
C LEU A 23 -15.17 -0.32 8.71
N THR A 24 -15.91 -1.31 9.20
CA THR A 24 -15.80 -1.79 10.58
C THR A 24 -14.61 -2.72 10.76
N ASP A 25 -14.25 -3.01 12.01
CA ASP A 25 -13.16 -3.95 12.31
C ASP A 25 -13.48 -5.38 11.86
N ASP A 26 -14.75 -5.79 11.94
CA ASP A 26 -15.23 -7.08 11.43
C ASP A 26 -15.10 -7.16 9.90
N GLU A 27 -15.37 -6.05 9.19
CA GLU A 27 -15.17 -5.97 7.74
C GLU A 27 -13.68 -5.97 7.37
N LEU A 28 -12.83 -5.32 8.18
CA LEU A 28 -11.39 -5.29 7.95
C LEU A 28 -10.76 -6.68 8.01
N ILE A 29 -11.27 -7.58 8.85
CA ILE A 29 -10.80 -8.97 8.93
C ILE A 29 -11.49 -9.92 7.92
N PHE A 30 -12.39 -9.40 7.06
CA PHE A 30 -13.07 -10.22 6.07
C PHE A 30 -12.07 -10.85 5.08
N PRO A 31 -12.11 -12.18 4.88
CA PRO A 31 -11.18 -12.87 3.99
C PRO A 31 -11.52 -12.63 2.52
N ILE A 32 -10.52 -12.25 1.73
CA ILE A 32 -10.65 -11.99 0.29
C ILE A 32 -9.93 -13.04 -0.58
N GLY A 33 -9.42 -14.11 0.04
CA GLY A 33 -8.74 -15.23 -0.61
C GLY A 33 -7.22 -15.25 -0.38
N ASN A 34 -6.58 -16.40 -0.60
CA ASN A 34 -5.12 -16.60 -0.47
C ASN A 34 -4.53 -16.16 0.89
N GLY A 35 -5.30 -16.24 1.97
CA GLY A 35 -4.88 -15.78 3.29
C GLY A 35 -4.91 -14.26 3.49
N TRP A 36 -5.42 -13.50 2.52
CA TRP A 36 -5.57 -12.05 2.64
C TRP A 36 -6.92 -11.67 3.24
N THR A 37 -6.90 -10.60 4.03
CA THR A 37 -8.08 -9.85 4.45
C THR A 37 -8.09 -8.47 3.81
N ILE A 38 -9.17 -7.71 4.00
CA ILE A 38 -9.21 -6.29 3.59
C ILE A 38 -8.10 -5.49 4.29
N ALA A 39 -7.85 -5.72 5.58
CA ALA A 39 -6.76 -5.10 6.31
C ALA A 39 -5.38 -5.44 5.71
N VAL A 40 -5.15 -6.69 5.33
CA VAL A 40 -3.89 -7.10 4.65
C VAL A 40 -3.72 -6.37 3.33
N ALA A 41 -4.78 -6.23 2.52
CA ALA A 41 -4.70 -5.49 1.26
C ALA A 41 -4.35 -4.00 1.46
N LEU A 42 -4.88 -3.37 2.51
CA LEU A 42 -4.55 -2.00 2.88
C LEU A 42 -3.11 -1.86 3.40
N ALA A 43 -2.63 -2.81 4.21
CA ALA A 43 -1.25 -2.85 4.68
C ALA A 43 -0.25 -3.05 3.54
N HIS A 44 -0.57 -3.93 2.58
CA HIS A 44 0.16 -4.10 1.33
C HIS A 44 0.24 -2.80 0.53
N LEU A 45 -0.88 -2.10 0.34
CA LEU A 45 -0.90 -0.81 -0.34
C LEU A 45 0.00 0.22 0.35
N ALA A 46 -0.09 0.32 1.68
CA ALA A 46 0.72 1.25 2.46
C ALA A 46 2.23 0.94 2.36
N PHE A 47 2.61 -0.35 2.38
CA PHE A 47 4.00 -0.75 2.20
C PHE A 47 4.57 -0.29 0.85
N TRP A 48 3.84 -0.54 -0.24
CA TRP A 48 4.31 -0.17 -1.59
C TRP A 48 4.36 1.34 -1.81
N ASP A 49 3.41 2.09 -1.24
CA ASP A 49 3.45 3.56 -1.22
C ASP A 49 4.70 4.07 -0.50
N GLN A 50 5.00 3.55 0.70
CA GLN A 50 6.20 3.91 1.44
C GLN A 50 7.47 3.56 0.68
N ARG A 51 7.54 2.37 0.07
CA ARG A 51 8.69 1.97 -0.75
C ARG A 51 8.93 2.96 -1.90
N ALA A 52 7.88 3.36 -2.61
CA ALA A 52 7.99 4.34 -3.68
C ALA A 52 8.51 5.68 -3.16
N LEU A 53 7.98 6.17 -2.03
CA LEU A 53 8.44 7.40 -1.39
C LEU A 53 9.93 7.34 -1.01
N PHE A 54 10.39 6.23 -0.41
CA PHE A 54 11.80 6.06 -0.06
C PHE A 54 12.72 5.99 -1.28
N LEU A 55 12.30 5.33 -2.37
CA LEU A 55 13.04 5.34 -3.62
C LEU A 55 13.15 6.74 -4.21
N LEU A 56 12.05 7.49 -4.29
CA LEU A 56 12.07 8.86 -4.80
C LEU A 56 12.99 9.78 -3.96
N ARG A 57 12.99 9.60 -2.64
CA ARG A 57 13.89 10.32 -1.73
C ARG A 57 15.35 9.98 -2.00
N LYS A 58 15.67 8.69 -2.16
CA LYS A 58 17.02 8.24 -2.50
C LYS A 58 17.47 8.79 -3.86
N TRP A 59 16.63 8.65 -4.90
CA TRP A 59 16.95 9.12 -6.24
C TRP A 59 17.17 10.63 -6.32
N LYS A 60 16.45 11.41 -5.51
CA LYS A 60 16.66 12.86 -5.41
C LYS A 60 18.06 13.23 -4.89
N GLN A 61 18.66 12.37 -4.07
CA GLN A 61 19.98 12.61 -3.45
C GLN A 61 21.13 12.01 -4.26
N GLU A 62 20.94 10.78 -4.74
CA GLU A 62 22.02 9.95 -5.27
C GLU A 62 21.93 9.73 -6.79
N GLY A 63 20.82 10.15 -7.41
CA GLY A 63 20.50 9.85 -8.81
C GLY A 63 19.61 8.62 -8.97
N VAL A 64 18.99 8.49 -10.14
CA VAL A 64 18.07 7.39 -10.44
C VAL A 64 18.84 6.10 -10.65
N GLU A 65 18.49 5.08 -9.88
CA GLU A 65 19.07 3.73 -9.97
C GLU A 65 17.99 2.64 -9.89
N SER A 66 18.30 1.47 -10.43
CA SER A 66 17.43 0.30 -10.33
C SER A 66 17.36 -0.22 -8.89
N SER A 67 16.15 -0.51 -8.42
CA SER A 67 15.91 -1.23 -7.15
C SER A 67 15.16 -2.52 -7.44
N HIS A 68 15.90 -3.53 -7.92
CA HIS A 68 15.35 -4.84 -8.24
C HIS A 68 15.01 -5.59 -6.96
N ILE A 69 13.77 -6.05 -6.87
CA ILE A 69 13.29 -6.96 -5.83
C ILE A 69 12.35 -7.96 -6.49
N ASP A 70 12.23 -9.13 -5.88
CA ASP A 70 11.19 -10.09 -6.21
C ASP A 70 9.91 -9.68 -5.44
N VAL A 71 8.91 -9.22 -6.19
CA VAL A 71 7.66 -8.68 -5.62
C VAL A 71 6.87 -9.77 -4.90
N ASP A 72 6.85 -10.98 -5.45
CA ASP A 72 6.08 -12.10 -4.91
C ASP A 72 6.72 -12.58 -3.60
N ILE A 73 8.04 -12.73 -3.57
CA ILE A 73 8.77 -13.09 -2.35
C ILE A 73 8.58 -12.05 -1.25
N ILE A 74 8.58 -10.75 -1.58
CA ILE A 74 8.35 -9.69 -0.60
C ILE A 74 6.91 -9.74 -0.07
N ASN A 75 5.93 -9.93 -0.94
CA ASN A 75 4.52 -10.04 -0.53
C ASN A 75 4.29 -11.26 0.38
N ASP A 76 4.85 -12.43 0.02
CA ASP A 76 4.72 -13.65 0.82
C ASP A 76 5.44 -13.53 2.17
N ALA A 77 6.63 -12.91 2.20
CA ALA A 77 7.39 -12.71 3.42
C ALA A 77 6.67 -11.74 4.39
N LEU A 78 6.04 -10.70 3.87
CA LEU A 78 5.35 -9.69 4.68
C LEU A 78 3.94 -10.09 5.10
N LEU A 79 3.32 -11.07 4.43
CA LEU A 79 1.94 -11.50 4.70
C LEU A 79 1.71 -11.83 6.19
N SER A 80 2.62 -12.58 6.81
CA SER A 80 2.55 -12.91 8.23
C SER A 80 2.58 -11.68 9.14
N SER A 81 3.34 -10.65 8.75
CA SER A 81 3.44 -9.39 9.49
C SER A 81 2.19 -8.55 9.31
N TRP A 82 1.60 -8.53 8.10
CA TRP A 82 0.34 -7.83 7.83
C TRP A 82 -0.85 -8.48 8.55
N LEU A 83 -0.89 -9.81 8.62
CA LEU A 83 -1.90 -10.55 9.38
C LEU A 83 -1.84 -10.31 10.89
N ALA A 84 -0.67 -9.94 11.41
CA ALA A 84 -0.48 -9.65 12.83
C ALA A 84 -0.93 -8.23 13.23
N ILE A 85 -1.27 -7.37 12.25
CA ILE A 85 -1.78 -6.02 12.53
C ILE A 85 -3.24 -6.16 12.99
N PRO A 86 -3.59 -5.72 14.22
CA PRO A 86 -4.97 -5.71 14.66
C PRO A 86 -5.79 -4.76 13.77
N PRO A 87 -7.10 -5.02 13.59
CA PRO A 87 -8.01 -4.00 13.06
C PRO A 87 -8.04 -2.78 14.01
N ARG A 88 -8.69 -1.68 13.56
CA ARG A 88 -8.48 -0.35 14.13
C ARG A 88 -8.97 -0.19 15.56
#